data_AF-A0AAV3AF82-F1
#
_entry.id   AF-A0AAV3AF82-F1
#
_cell.length_a   1.000
_cell.length_b   1.000
_cell.length_c   1.000
_cell.angle_alpha   90.00
_cell.angle_beta   90.00
_cell.angle_gamma   90.00
#
_symmetry.space_group_name_H-M   'P 1'
#
loop_
_entity.id
_entity.type
_entity.pdbx_description
1 polymer ?
#
loop_
_entity_poly.entity_id
_entity_poly.type
_entity_poly.pdbx_seq_one_letter_code
_entity_poly.pdbx_strand_id
1 'polypeptide(L)'
;PAVFLFGPSKEELELKKTATLVCTAGQYKPRPATMEFLVDGQKWTNGVYTSPITKESDNSYMESGYLTMNVSDYSKHDNYACKVTHQGKEFVQTMKRSEC
;
A
#
# COMPACT_ATOMS: atom_id res chain seq x y z
N PRO A 1 -5.14 10.43 8.32
CA PRO A 1 -4.68 10.30 6.91
C PRO A 1 -5.83 9.76 6.05
N ALA A 2 -5.99 10.29 4.84
CA ALA A 2 -6.77 9.60 3.81
C ALA A 2 -5.90 8.48 3.23
N VAL A 3 -6.36 7.23 3.34
CA VAL A 3 -5.60 6.05 2.94
C VAL A 3 -6.36 5.31 1.83
N PHE A 4 -5.66 5.01 0.74
CA PHE A 4 -6.20 4.23 -0.38
C PHE A 4 -5.25 3.10 -0.72
N LEU A 5 -5.81 1.94 -1.08
CA LEU A 5 -5.07 0.77 -1.53
C LEU A 5 -5.57 0.39 -2.92
N PHE A 6 -4.64 0.23 -3.86
CA PHE A 6 -4.90 -0.14 -5.24
C PHE A 6 -4.21 -1.46 -5.55
N GLY A 7 -4.93 -2.34 -6.26
CA GLY A 7 -4.39 -3.59 -6.77
C GLY A 7 -3.57 -3.42 -8.04
N PRO A 8 -2.85 -4.48 -8.45
CA PRO A 8 -2.16 -4.52 -9.73
C PRO A 8 -3.13 -4.42 -10.91
N SER A 9 -2.66 -3.87 -12.03
CA SER A 9 -3.47 -3.85 -13.26
C SER A 9 -3.45 -5.23 -13.93
N LYS A 10 -4.51 -5.56 -14.68
CA LYS A 10 -4.56 -6.82 -15.46
C LYS A 10 -3.39 -6.93 -16.43
N GLU A 11 -3.03 -5.82 -17.07
CA GLU A 11 -1.89 -5.74 -17.98
C GLU A 11 -0.56 -6.09 -17.28
N GLU A 12 -0.35 -5.62 -16.05
CA GLU A 12 0.84 -5.96 -15.26
C GLU A 12 0.91 -7.47 -15.00
N LEU A 13 -0.22 -8.05 -14.54
CA LEU A 13 -0.31 -9.47 -14.22
C LEU A 13 -0.07 -10.35 -15.45
N GLU A 14 -0.65 -9.97 -16.59
CA GLU A 14 -0.64 -10.78 -17.81
C GLU A 14 0.66 -10.64 -18.59
N LEU A 15 1.16 -9.42 -18.77
CA LEU A 15 2.31 -9.13 -19.64
C LEU A 15 3.63 -9.14 -18.89
N LYS A 16 3.68 -8.51 -17.69
CA LYS A 16 4.93 -8.36 -16.93
C LYS A 16 5.17 -9.51 -15.95
N LYS A 17 4.14 -10.30 -15.67
CA LYS A 17 4.18 -11.40 -14.67
C LYS A 17 4.58 -10.92 -13.27
N THR A 18 4.34 -9.64 -12.98
CA THR A 18 4.51 -9.02 -11.66
C THR A 18 3.17 -8.50 -11.13
N ALA A 19 3.09 -8.29 -9.83
CA ALA A 19 1.95 -7.67 -9.18
C ALA A 19 2.47 -6.57 -8.25
N THR A 20 2.03 -5.33 -8.49
CA THR A 20 2.36 -4.17 -7.66
C THR A 20 1.11 -3.61 -7.00
N LEU A 21 1.06 -3.68 -5.67
CA LEU A 21 0.07 -2.97 -4.87
C LEU A 21 0.58 -1.57 -4.58
N VAL A 22 -0.31 -0.59 -4.67
CA VAL A 22 0.00 0.82 -4.36
C VAL A 22 -0.86 1.27 -3.20
N CYS A 23 -0.23 1.74 -2.13
CA CYS A 23 -0.92 2.41 -1.04
C CYS A 23 -0.57 3.89 -1.03
N THR A 24 -1.56 4.75 -0.90
CA THR A 24 -1.34 6.19 -0.73
C THR A 24 -1.85 6.61 0.64
N ALA A 25 -1.07 7.43 1.33
CA ALA A 25 -1.45 8.09 2.58
C ALA A 25 -1.29 9.59 2.38
N GLY A 26 -2.39 10.35 2.49
CA GLY A 26 -2.39 11.79 2.29
C GLY A 26 -3.14 12.55 3.37
N GLN A 27 -3.17 13.88 3.24
CA GLN A 27 -3.94 14.79 4.09
C GLN A 27 -3.63 14.66 5.60
N TYR A 28 -2.41 14.25 5.96
CA TYR A 28 -2.03 14.06 7.36
C TYR A 28 -1.10 15.16 7.85
N LYS A 29 -1.26 15.55 9.12
CA LYS A 29 -0.41 16.49 9.86
C LYS A 29 -0.42 16.11 11.35
N PRO A 30 0.70 16.24 12.08
CA PRO A 30 2.06 16.51 11.62
C PRO A 30 2.72 15.26 11.02
N ARG A 31 3.96 15.36 10.52
CA ARG A 31 4.79 14.20 10.17
C ARG A 31 5.44 13.58 11.43
N PRO A 32 5.86 12.29 11.43
CA PRO A 32 5.74 11.29 10.35
C PRO A 32 4.45 10.46 10.44
N ALA A 33 4.14 9.76 9.35
CA ALA A 33 3.30 8.56 9.36
C ALA A 33 4.19 7.33 9.11
N THR A 34 3.69 6.14 9.40
CA THR A 34 4.40 4.87 9.13
C THR A 34 3.47 3.95 8.35
N MET A 35 3.92 3.50 7.19
CA MET A 35 3.16 2.62 6.30
C MET A 35 3.70 1.19 6.35
N GLU A 36 2.80 0.22 6.46
CA GLU A 36 3.11 -1.20 6.46
C GLU A 36 2.14 -1.94 5.53
N PHE A 37 2.65 -2.89 4.75
CA PHE A 37 1.79 -3.83 4.03
C PHE A 37 1.59 -5.09 4.87
N LEU A 38 0.35 -5.58 4.88
CA LEU A 38 -0.02 -6.86 5.45
C LEU A 38 -0.52 -7.79 4.34
N VAL A 39 -0.01 -9.02 4.31
CA VAL A 39 -0.46 -10.10 3.42
C VAL A 39 -1.02 -11.19 4.32
N ASP A 40 -2.31 -11.52 4.15
CA ASP A 40 -3.08 -12.40 5.03
C ASP A 40 -2.91 -12.07 6.53
N GLY A 41 -2.89 -10.76 6.83
CA GLY A 41 -2.77 -10.23 8.19
C GLY A 41 -1.34 -10.18 8.76
N GLN A 42 -0.34 -10.69 8.03
CA GLN A 42 1.06 -10.68 8.45
C GLN A 42 1.86 -9.58 7.77
N LYS A 43 2.75 -8.92 8.52
CA LYS A 43 3.62 -7.87 7.98
C LYS A 43 4.49 -8.41 6.85
N TRP A 44 4.39 -7.77 5.70
CA TRP A 44 5.19 -8.08 4.52
C TRP A 44 6.16 -6.94 4.23
N THR A 45 7.43 -7.26 4.04
CA THR A 45 8.51 -6.28 3.82
C THR A 45 9.28 -6.51 2.53
N ASN A 46 9.25 -7.72 1.99
CA ASN A 46 9.97 -8.03 0.76
C ASN A 46 9.31 -7.34 -0.44
N GLY A 47 10.10 -6.64 -1.24
CA GLY A 47 9.59 -5.86 -2.38
C GLY A 47 8.80 -4.61 -1.99
N VAL A 48 8.87 -4.18 -0.72
CA VAL A 48 8.25 -2.93 -0.26
C VAL A 48 9.19 -1.76 -0.50
N TYR A 49 8.67 -0.71 -1.13
CA TYR A 49 9.30 0.59 -1.28
C TYR A 49 8.34 1.69 -0.82
N THR A 50 8.82 2.66 -0.06
CA THR A 50 8.05 3.84 0.34
C THR A 50 8.69 5.08 -0.25
N SER A 51 7.89 5.92 -0.89
CA SER A 51 8.36 7.18 -1.46
C SER A 51 8.82 8.14 -0.35
N PRO A 52 9.65 9.14 -0.67
CA PRO A 52 9.83 10.30 0.19
C PRO A 52 8.48 10.97 0.50
N ILE A 53 8.38 11.58 1.68
CA ILE A 53 7.21 12.37 2.07
C ILE A 53 7.21 13.68 1.30
N THR A 54 6.11 13.96 0.62
CA THR A 54 5.85 15.22 -0.10
C THR A 54 4.93 16.11 0.73
N LYS A 55 5.15 17.42 0.65
CA LYS A 55 4.27 18.42 1.24
C LYS A 55 3.30 18.94 0.18
N GLU A 56 2.01 18.87 0.47
CA GLU A 56 0.92 19.33 -0.38
C GLU A 56 0.70 20.86 -0.26
N SER A 57 -0.07 21.43 -1.19
CA SER A 57 -0.37 22.87 -1.25
C SER A 57 -1.15 23.38 -0.02
N ASP A 58 -1.98 22.54 0.59
CA ASP A 58 -2.70 22.82 1.83
C ASP A 58 -1.82 22.66 3.10
N ASN A 59 -0.51 22.50 2.93
CA ASN A 59 0.49 22.20 3.95
C ASN A 59 0.35 20.82 4.60
N SER A 60 -0.48 19.90 4.07
CA SER A 60 -0.52 18.51 4.53
C SER A 60 0.62 17.69 3.93
N TYR A 61 0.77 16.46 4.40
CA TYR A 61 1.78 15.54 3.91
C TYR A 61 1.13 14.36 3.18
N MET A 62 1.86 13.86 2.18
CA MET A 62 1.51 12.68 1.41
C MET A 62 2.72 11.78 1.21
N GLU A 63 2.51 10.47 1.23
CA GLU A 63 3.48 9.44 0.86
C GLU A 63 2.78 8.27 0.17
N SER A 64 3.54 7.53 -0.64
CA SER A 64 3.07 6.33 -1.32
C SER A 64 3.96 5.14 -0.99
N GLY A 65 3.34 4.01 -0.68
CA GLY A 65 4.01 2.71 -0.57
C GLY A 65 3.69 1.83 -1.75
N TYR A 66 4.66 1.02 -2.14
CA TYR A 66 4.60 0.10 -3.25
C TYR A 66 5.03 -1.26 -2.74
N LEU A 67 4.22 -2.29 -2.99
CA LEU A 67 4.57 -3.67 -2.71
C LEU A 67 4.56 -4.43 -4.04
N THR A 68 5.75 -4.76 -4.54
CA THR A 68 5.93 -5.53 -5.76
C THR A 68 6.34 -6.96 -5.45
N MET A 69 5.65 -7.92 -6.06
CA MET A 69 5.97 -9.35 -5.98
C MET A 69 5.70 -10.06 -7.30
N ASN A 70 6.14 -11.31 -7.41
CA ASN A 70 5.81 -12.15 -8.56
C ASN A 70 4.32 -12.51 -8.55
N VAL A 71 3.72 -12.67 -9.73
CA VAL A 71 2.30 -13.11 -9.86
C VAL A 71 2.05 -14.44 -9.16
N SER A 72 3.03 -15.34 -9.12
CA SER A 72 2.92 -16.61 -8.42
C SER A 72 2.76 -16.44 -6.91
N ASP A 73 3.42 -15.46 -6.30
CA ASP A 73 3.26 -15.19 -4.87
C ASP A 73 1.97 -14.41 -4.63
N TYR A 74 1.68 -13.43 -5.48
CA TYR A 74 0.42 -12.68 -5.42
C TYR A 74 -0.82 -13.59 -5.45
N SER A 75 -0.78 -14.65 -6.27
CA SER A 75 -1.90 -15.57 -6.43
C SER A 75 -2.08 -16.55 -5.27
N LYS A 76 -1.08 -16.71 -4.39
CA LYS A 76 -1.17 -17.59 -3.20
C LYS A 76 -1.95 -16.94 -2.07
N HIS A 77 -2.03 -15.61 -2.06
CA HIS A 77 -2.69 -14.84 -1.03
C HIS A 77 -3.95 -14.20 -1.60
N ASP A 78 -4.91 -13.94 -0.71
CA ASP A 78 -6.16 -13.30 -1.10
C ASP A 78 -6.36 -11.96 -0.41
N ASN A 79 -5.90 -11.82 0.84
CA ASN A 79 -6.11 -10.61 1.62
C ASN A 79 -4.84 -9.75 1.63
N TYR A 80 -4.98 -8.52 1.14
CA TYR A 80 -3.94 -7.51 1.18
C TYR A 80 -4.43 -6.33 1.99
N ALA A 81 -3.58 -5.75 2.81
CA ALA A 81 -3.89 -4.52 3.52
C ALA A 81 -2.70 -3.55 3.51
N CYS A 82 -3.03 -2.27 3.52
CA CYS A 82 -2.10 -1.21 3.85
C CYS A 82 -2.52 -0.64 5.21
N LYS A 83 -1.60 -0.68 6.17
CA LYS A 83 -1.76 -0.10 7.49
C LYS A 83 -0.90 1.14 7.59
N VAL A 84 -1.54 2.27 7.87
CA VAL A 84 -0.88 3.55 8.12
C VAL A 84 -1.06 3.92 9.58
N THR A 85 0.04 4.08 10.30
CA THR A 85 0.03 4.56 11.69
C THR A 85 0.38 6.04 11.71
N HIS A 86 -0.49 6.86 12.30
CA HIS A 86 -0.29 8.30 12.42
C HIS A 86 -0.77 8.78 13.80
N GLN A 87 0.13 9.40 14.56
CA GLN A 87 -0.14 9.87 15.95
C GLN A 87 -0.75 8.77 16.85
N GLY A 88 -0.23 7.55 16.76
CA GLY A 88 -0.71 6.40 17.55
C GLY A 88 -2.06 5.83 17.12
N LYS A 89 -2.66 6.33 16.03
CA LYS A 89 -3.88 5.79 15.43
C LYS A 89 -3.56 5.00 14.17
N GLU A 90 -4.25 3.87 13.99
CA GLU A 90 -4.11 3.02 12.81
C GLU A 90 -5.23 3.29 11.81
N PHE A 91 -4.86 3.40 10.54
CA PHE A 91 -5.74 3.56 9.39
C PHE A 91 -5.43 2.40 8.44
N VAL A 92 -6.33 1.42 8.39
CA VAL A 92 -6.13 0.18 7.64
C VAL A 92 -7.06 0.16 6.45
N GLN A 93 -6.51 -0.06 5.26
CA GLN A 93 -7.29 -0.30 4.06
C GLN A 93 -6.99 -1.66 3.46
N THR A 94 -8.05 -2.41 3.16
CA THR A 94 -7.97 -3.81 2.74
C THR A 94 -8.47 -3.98 1.31
N MET A 95 -7.93 -4.98 0.62
CA MET A 95 -8.36 -5.42 -0.69
C MET A 95 -8.32 -6.94 -0.71
N LYS A 96 -9.30 -7.56 -1.36
CA LYS A 96 -9.25 -8.97 -1.71
C LYS A 96 -8.96 -9.14 -3.18
N ARG A 97 -7.97 -9.98 -3.49
CA ARG A 97 -7.60 -10.29 -4.87
C ARG A 97 -8.78 -10.91 -5.62
N SER A 98 -9.58 -11.78 -5.00
CA SER A 98 -10.73 -12.43 -5.63
C SER A 98 -11.88 -11.48 -6.00
N GLU A 99 -11.91 -10.27 -5.46
CA GLU A 99 -12.99 -9.29 -5.64
C GLU A 99 -12.59 -8.17 -6.62
N CYS A 100 -11.43 -8.29 -7.28
CA CYS A 100 -10.82 -7.30 -8.18
C CYS A 100 -10.80 -7.73 -9.65
#